data_AF-A0A1I3I657-F1
#
_entry.id   AF-A0A1I3I657-F1
#
_cell.length_a   1.000
_cell.length_b   1.000
_cell.length_c   1.000
_cell.angle_alpha   90.00
_cell.angle_beta   90.00
_cell.angle_gamma   90.00
#
_symmetry.space_group_name_H-M   'P 1'
#
loop_
_entity.id
_entity.type
_entity.pdbx_description
1 polymer ?
#
loop_
_entity_poly.entity_id
_entity_poly.type
_entity_poly.pdbx_seq_one_letter_code
_entity_poly.pdbx_strand_id
1 'polypeptide(L)'
;MKHDIQTLRLELKKLFKGYRTMTKSLRKQLKKLGLLVITGRKHYKLFTLYQQYVCTIAKTASDFRSGYNIVHQICLGLTNPIYKDPVSTTNEVYVL
;
A
#
# COMPACT_ATOMS: atom_id res chain seq x y z
N MET A 1 -20.28 3.13 -6.35
CA MET A 1 -20.04 1.73 -5.90
C MET A 1 -19.00 1.77 -4.79
N LYS A 2 -19.41 1.73 -3.52
CA LYS A 2 -18.49 1.61 -2.37
C LYS A 2 -18.09 0.15 -2.29
N HIS A 3 -16.86 -0.21 -2.65
CA HIS A 3 -16.39 -1.57 -2.39
C HIS A 3 -16.32 -1.79 -0.87
N ASP A 4 -16.96 -2.85 -0.40
CA ASP A 4 -16.73 -3.36 0.94
C ASP A 4 -15.25 -3.78 1.07
N ILE A 5 -14.65 -3.55 2.24
CA ILE A 5 -13.23 -3.80 2.52
C ILE A 5 -12.88 -5.27 2.28
N GLN A 6 -13.83 -6.19 2.55
CA GLN A 6 -13.64 -7.61 2.31
C GLN A 6 -13.52 -7.94 0.80
N THR A 7 -14.37 -7.34 -0.02
CA THR A 7 -14.33 -7.48 -1.48
C THR A 7 -13.03 -6.92 -2.05
N LEU A 8 -12.63 -5.72 -1.60
CA LEU A 8 -11.37 -5.10 -2.01
C LEU A 8 -10.17 -5.98 -1.64
N ARG A 9 -10.17 -6.55 -0.43
CA ARG A 9 -9.12 -7.47 0.04
C ARG A 9 -9.01 -8.70 -0.87
N LEU A 10 -10.12 -9.28 -1.31
CA LEU A 10 -10.12 -10.44 -2.21
C LEU A 10 -9.56 -10.09 -3.59
N GLU A 11 -9.92 -8.93 -4.14
CA GLU A 11 -9.38 -8.45 -5.41
C GLU A 11 -7.87 -8.19 -5.31
N LEU A 12 -7.42 -7.50 -4.27
CA LEU A 12 -6.01 -7.26 -4.02
C LEU A 12 -5.23 -8.58 -3.85
N LYS A 13 -5.78 -9.58 -3.16
CA LYS A 13 -5.16 -10.92 -3.07
C LYS A 13 -4.97 -11.57 -4.43
N LYS A 14 -5.92 -11.42 -5.36
CA LYS A 14 -5.79 -11.93 -6.73
C LYS A 14 -4.70 -11.18 -7.49
N LEU A 15 -4.66 -9.85 -7.36
CA LEU A 15 -3.69 -8.99 -8.04
C LEU A 15 -2.24 -9.20 -7.58
N PHE A 16 -2.04 -9.42 -6.28
CA PHE A 16 -0.72 -9.61 -5.69
C PHE A 16 -0.29 -11.08 -5.58
N LYS A 17 -1.09 -12.02 -6.09
CA LYS A 17 -0.71 -13.45 -6.13
C LYS A 17 0.53 -13.61 -7.01
N GLY A 18 1.61 -14.14 -6.43
CA GLY A 18 2.88 -14.30 -7.15
C GLY A 18 3.61 -12.99 -7.45
N TYR A 19 3.28 -11.90 -6.76
CA TYR A 19 3.93 -10.61 -6.96
C TYR A 19 5.45 -10.68 -6.81
N ARG A 20 6.16 -10.19 -7.82
CA ARG A 20 7.63 -10.00 -7.80
C ARG A 20 8.02 -8.55 -8.02
N THR A 21 7.37 -7.88 -8.96
CA THR A 21 7.64 -6.50 -9.37
C THR A 21 6.34 -5.79 -9.73
N MET A 22 6.37 -4.46 -9.70
CA MET A 22 5.22 -3.63 -10.08
C MET A 22 5.12 -3.50 -11.61
N THR A 23 4.31 -4.35 -12.24
CA THR A 23 4.06 -4.29 -13.67
C THR A 23 3.13 -3.12 -14.03
N LYS A 24 3.17 -2.69 -15.31
CA LYS A 24 2.23 -1.66 -15.82
C LYS A 24 0.77 -2.08 -15.67
N SER A 25 0.47 -3.36 -15.88
CA SER A 25 -0.88 -3.93 -15.74
C SER A 25 -1.37 -3.84 -14.29
N LEU A 26 -0.55 -4.28 -13.34
CA LEU A 26 -0.88 -4.22 -11.91
C LEU A 26 -1.13 -2.77 -11.47
N ARG A 27 -0.31 -1.83 -11.91
CA ARG A 27 -0.50 -0.40 -11.61
C ARG A 27 -1.82 0.15 -12.15
N LYS A 28 -2.22 -0.26 -13.36
CA LYS A 28 -3.51 0.13 -13.96
C LYS A 28 -4.68 -0.46 -13.16
N GLN A 29 -4.57 -1.71 -12.72
CA GLN A 29 -5.59 -2.36 -11.89
C GLN A 29 -5.71 -1.70 -10.51
N LEU A 30 -4.59 -1.39 -9.84
CA LEU A 30 -4.60 -0.63 -8.59
C LEU A 30 -5.29 0.74 -8.75
N LYS A 31 -5.01 1.46 -9.84
CA LYS A 31 -5.68 2.73 -10.13
C LYS A 31 -7.20 2.56 -10.29
N LYS A 32 -7.66 1.47 -10.94
CA LYS A 32 -9.09 1.15 -11.04
C LYS A 32 -9.74 0.89 -9.68
N LEU A 33 -8.98 0.32 -8.74
CA LEU A 33 -9.40 0.10 -7.35
C LEU A 33 -9.33 1.36 -6.48
N GLY A 34 -8.95 2.52 -7.05
CA GLY A 34 -8.83 3.77 -6.32
C GLY A 34 -7.51 3.95 -5.58
N LEU A 35 -6.47 3.19 -5.94
CA LEU A 35 -5.13 3.29 -5.37
C LEU A 35 -4.16 3.89 -6.39
N LEU A 36 -3.56 5.01 -6.02
CA LEU A 36 -2.50 5.68 -6.77
C LEU A 36 -1.15 5.12 -6.33
N VAL A 37 -0.35 4.69 -7.30
CA VAL A 37 1.04 4.29 -7.06
C VAL A 37 1.94 5.45 -7.47
N ILE A 38 2.82 5.87 -6.57
CA ILE A 38 3.88 6.85 -6.83
C ILE A 38 5.23 6.13 -6.76
N THR A 39 6.09 6.40 -7.74
CA THR A 39 7.42 5.77 -7.82
C THR A 39 8.43 6.58 -7.02
N GLY A 40 8.98 6.00 -5.95
CA GLY A 40 10.17 6.51 -5.27
C GLY A 40 11.47 5.86 -5.78
N ARG A 41 12.59 6.11 -5.10
CA ARG A 41 13.90 5.54 -5.46
C ARG A 41 13.93 4.01 -5.26
N LYS A 42 13.76 3.53 -4.03
CA LYS A 42 13.79 2.09 -3.66
C LYS A 42 12.41 1.45 -3.47
N HIS A 43 11.39 2.27 -3.24
CA HIS A 43 10.03 1.82 -2.91
C HIS A 43 8.97 2.53 -3.76
N TYR A 44 7.83 1.88 -3.92
CA TYR A 44 6.58 2.49 -4.34
C TYR A 44 5.82 2.98 -3.12
N LYS A 45 5.17 4.15 -3.24
CA LYS A 45 4.23 4.65 -2.23
C LYS A 45 2.82 4.53 -2.79
N LEU A 46 1.89 4.02 -1.98
CA LEU A 46 0.49 3.93 -2.33
C LEU A 46 -0.30 5.01 -1.62
N PHE A 47 -1.20 5.63 -2.37
CA PHE A 47 -2.12 6.64 -1.89
C PHE A 47 -3.53 6.31 -2.34
N THR A 48 -4.53 6.83 -1.64
CA THR A 48 -5.92 6.84 -2.14
C THR A 48 -6.08 7.89 -3.25
N LEU A 49 -7.20 7.87 -3.97
CA LEU A 49 -7.54 8.95 -4.92
C LEU A 49 -7.63 10.33 -4.25
N TYR A 50 -7.92 10.38 -2.95
CA TYR A 50 -7.91 11.59 -2.13
C TYR A 50 -6.52 11.93 -1.57
N GLN A 51 -5.46 11.35 -2.15
CA GLN A 51 -4.06 11.59 -1.79
C GLN A 51 -3.69 11.24 -0.35
N GLN A 52 -4.46 10.37 0.31
CA GLN A 52 -4.12 9.89 1.64
C GLN A 52 -3.11 8.75 1.53
N TYR A 53 -2.02 8.83 2.30
CA TYR A 53 -1.03 7.76 2.35
C TYR A 53 -1.65 6.45 2.82
N VAL A 54 -1.30 5.34 2.15
CA VAL A 54 -1.78 4.00 2.49
C VAL A 54 -0.63 3.14 3.00
N CYS A 55 0.40 2.93 2.18
CA CYS A 55 1.56 2.13 2.56
C CYS A 55 2.74 2.33 1.60
N THR A 56 3.88 1.75 1.99
CA THR A 56 5.10 1.69 1.17
C THR A 56 5.40 0.25 0.79
N ILE A 57 5.72 0.01 -0.49
CA ILE A 57 5.98 -1.31 -1.06
C ILE A 57 7.39 -1.32 -1.66
N ALA A 58 8.19 -2.34 -1.37
CA ALA A 58 9.49 -2.53 -2.03
C ALA A 58 9.33 -2.77 -3.54
N LYS A 59 10.23 -2.22 -4.36
CA LYS A 59 10.20 -2.41 -5.82
C LYS A 59 10.35 -3.88 -6.23
N THR A 60 11.11 -4.62 -5.45
CA THR A 60 11.38 -6.04 -5.66
C THR A 60 10.96 -6.79 -4.41
N ALA A 61 10.14 -7.82 -4.58
CA ALA A 61 9.77 -8.72 -3.50
C ALA A 61 10.96 -9.63 -3.15
N SER A 62 11.30 -9.73 -1.86
CA SER A 62 12.33 -10.64 -1.35
C SER A 62 11.86 -12.09 -1.28
N ASP A 63 10.56 -12.33 -1.18
CA ASP A 63 9.98 -13.67 -1.04
C ASP A 63 8.63 -13.82 -1.77
N PHE A 64 8.07 -15.04 -1.78
CA PHE A 64 6.78 -15.34 -2.40
C PHE A 64 5.57 -14.88 -1.55
N ARG A 65 5.79 -14.56 -0.27
CA ARG A 65 4.75 -14.12 0.68
C ARG A 65 4.53 -12.61 0.63
N SER A 66 5.49 -11.88 0.07
CA SER A 66 5.54 -10.43 -0.05
C SER A 66 4.24 -9.87 -0.62
N GLY A 67 3.66 -10.52 -1.63
CA GLY A 67 2.36 -10.13 -2.19
C GLY A 67 1.23 -10.12 -1.15
N TYR A 68 1.10 -11.16 -0.33
CA TYR A 68 0.06 -11.23 0.70
C TYR A 68 0.30 -10.24 1.85
N ASN A 69 1.57 -10.04 2.23
CA ASN A 69 1.95 -9.06 3.23
C ASN A 69 1.60 -7.64 2.77
N ILE A 70 1.88 -7.32 1.50
CA ILE A 70 1.49 -6.04 0.89
C ILE A 70 -0.03 -5.83 0.96
N VAL A 71 -0.83 -6.85 0.62
CA VAL A 71 -2.30 -6.74 0.69
C VAL A 71 -2.75 -6.46 2.12
N HIS A 72 -2.17 -7.13 3.11
CA HIS A 72 -2.48 -6.87 4.51
C HIS A 72 -2.15 -5.42 4.91
N GLN A 73 -0.99 -4.90 4.51
CA GLN A 73 -0.60 -3.51 4.76
C GLN A 73 -1.53 -2.50 4.08
N ILE A 74 -1.97 -2.77 2.83
CA ILE A 74 -2.96 -1.94 2.14
C ILE A 74 -4.28 -1.91 2.91
N CYS A 75 -4.80 -3.07 3.31
CA CYS A 75 -6.03 -3.13 4.08
C CYS A 75 -5.92 -2.36 5.40
N LEU A 76 -4.81 -2.53 6.13
CA LEU A 76 -4.56 -1.80 7.37
C LEU A 76 -4.55 -0.28 7.15
N GLY A 77 -3.80 0.21 6.16
CA GLY A 77 -3.73 1.64 5.83
C GLY A 77 -5.06 2.25 5.38
N LEU A 78 -5.96 1.43 4.80
CA LEU A 78 -7.31 1.88 4.44
C LEU A 78 -8.28 1.86 5.62
N THR A 79 -8.11 0.94 6.58
CA THR A 79 -8.97 0.85 7.77
C THR A 79 -8.59 1.81 8.89
N ASN A 80 -7.32 2.22 8.95
CA ASN A 80 -6.77 2.87 10.14
C ASN A 80 -6.42 4.34 9.85
N PRO A 81 -7.18 5.31 10.39
CA PRO A 81 -6.96 6.74 10.10
C PRO A 81 -5.67 7.31 10.73
N ILE A 82 -4.99 6.54 11.58
CA ILE A 82 -3.82 6.96 12.38
C ILE A 82 -2.51 6.87 11.59
N TYR A 83 -2.42 6.03 10.56
CA TYR A 83 -1.22 5.94 9.70
C TYR A 83 -1.21 7.01 8.58
N LYS A 84 -1.60 8.24 8.91
CA LYS A 84 -1.34 9.42 8.07
C LYS A 84 0.11 9.87 8.33
N ASP A 85 1.02 9.38 7.48
CA ASP A 85 2.45 9.72 7.39
C ASP A 85 3.38 9.27 8.54
N PRO A 86 4.51 8.58 8.25
CA PRO A 86 5.59 8.34 9.22
C PRO A 86 6.59 9.51 9.31
N VAL A 87 6.19 10.75 9.05
CA VAL A 87 7.03 11.96 9.25
C VAL A 87 6.52 12.76 10.47
N SER A 88 6.47 12.08 11.62
CA SER A 88 6.34 12.73 12.93
C SER A 88 7.11 12.02 14.05
N THR A 89 8.03 11.12 13.72
CA THR A 89 9.00 10.59 14.70
C THR A 89 10.37 11.24 14.49
N THR A 90 10.41 12.57 14.58
CA THR A 90 11.64 13.30 14.88
C THR A 90 11.42 14.04 16.19
N ASN A 91 12.09 13.51 17.22
CA ASN A 91 12.52 14.19 18.44
C ASN A 91 11.44 14.70 19.41
N GLU A 92 10.86 13.78 20.18
CA GLU A 92 10.63 14.04 21.60
C GLU A 92 11.56 13.12 22.40
N VAL A 93 12.85 13.45 22.37
CA VAL A 93 13.77 13.19 23.47
C VAL A 93 14.18 14.56 23.99
N TYR A 94 13.38 15.08 24.91
CA TYR A 94 13.92 15.85 26.02
C TYR A 94 13.48 15.14 27.29
N VAL A 95 14.46 14.46 27.86
CA VAL A 95 14.48 13.94 29.21
C VAL A 95 14.72 15.13 30.14
N LEU A 96 13.83 15.27 31.12
CA LEU A 96 13.80 16.23 32.25
C LEU A 96 13.49 17.71 31.92
#